data_AF-A0A6I2FPI8-F1
#
_entry.id   AF-A0A6I2FPI8-F1
#
_cell.length_a   1.000
_cell.length_b   1.000
_cell.length_c   1.000
_cell.angle_alpha   90.00
_cell.angle_beta   90.00
_cell.angle_gamma   90.00
#
_symmetry.space_group_name_H-M   'P 1'
#
loop_
_entity.id
_entity.type
_entity.pdbx_description
1 polymer ?
#
loop_
_entity_poly.entity_id
_entity_poly.type
_entity_poly.pdbx_seq_one_letter_code
_entity_poly.pdbx_strand_id
1 'polypeptide(L)'
;MSTDAPDIPAYRFTGRARIEAKLLPLARLLIAVPWAVATVVLLRSLALWVGLWAVLVLVVIRCLAWICARIVNWINPDEETWRRNAREWPDKVRYPPGRDDPYALLVEARKDVMLAAGLPESWLRLLLKKSPHKSASAGPHRLVAVSISAVNQLPPPQLRALVAHELGHELIGGAIVRNIEALCTTPVSAIFDLPAINVLYLLADKDRWSVLRVVLLLITAPVLFAAFVALMLPAIAIHPALVLATLCFLQPFPRAWLSWRGEYLADQVATDLGYGPALRDYLIGSSVEYGGGFTRTHPSAHARIRRSERREHLVGPGGQLP
;
A
#
# COMPACT_ATOMS: atom_id res chain seq x y z
N MET A 1 5.65 -32.86 -31.31
CA MET A 1 6.37 -31.74 -30.70
C MET A 1 6.08 -31.80 -29.21
N SER A 2 7.06 -32.24 -28.40
CA SER A 2 6.91 -32.22 -26.95
C SER A 2 6.95 -30.76 -26.49
N THR A 3 5.86 -30.28 -25.91
CA THR A 3 5.78 -28.98 -25.23
C THR A 3 6.12 -29.16 -23.75
N ASP A 4 7.26 -29.77 -23.46
CA ASP A 4 7.81 -29.78 -22.11
C ASP A 4 8.39 -28.38 -21.85
N ALA A 5 7.52 -27.43 -21.54
CA ALA A 5 7.96 -26.19 -20.93
C ALA A 5 8.74 -26.57 -19.65
N PRO A 6 9.93 -25.99 -19.43
CA PRO A 6 10.69 -26.27 -18.21
C PRO A 6 9.80 -26.04 -17.00
N ASP A 7 9.79 -26.98 -16.06
CA ASP A 7 9.05 -26.87 -14.81
C ASP A 7 9.75 -25.82 -13.94
N ILE A 8 9.47 -24.54 -14.22
CA ILE A 8 10.02 -23.41 -13.48
C ILE A 8 9.28 -23.38 -12.14
N PRO A 9 9.95 -23.64 -11.00
CA PRO A 9 9.27 -23.64 -9.72
C PRO A 9 8.72 -22.23 -9.43
N ALA A 10 7.42 -22.17 -9.12
CA ALA A 10 6.78 -20.92 -8.76
C ALA A 10 7.52 -20.24 -7.60
N TYR A 11 7.77 -18.93 -7.75
CA TYR A 11 8.45 -18.13 -6.75
C TYR A 11 7.74 -18.23 -5.42
N ARG A 12 8.51 -18.51 -4.38
CA ARG A 12 8.06 -18.55 -3.00
C ARG A 12 9.11 -17.86 -2.16
N PHE A 13 8.64 -17.01 -1.25
CA PHE A 13 9.52 -16.54 -0.18
C PHE A 13 10.16 -17.74 0.54
N THR A 14 11.47 -17.64 0.79
CA THR A 14 12.25 -18.65 1.51
C THR A 14 12.68 -18.12 2.89
N GLY A 15 12.92 -19.06 3.82
CA GLY A 15 13.43 -18.76 5.16
C GLY A 15 12.67 -17.66 5.92
N ARG A 16 13.41 -16.67 6.43
CA ARG A 16 12.88 -15.57 7.23
C ARG A 16 11.87 -14.70 6.49
N ALA A 17 12.07 -14.46 5.18
CA ALA A 17 11.17 -13.62 4.38
C ALA A 17 9.76 -14.24 4.26
N ARG A 18 9.67 -15.58 4.25
CA ARG A 18 8.38 -16.29 4.23
C ARG A 18 7.60 -16.07 5.52
N ILE A 19 8.27 -16.18 6.65
CA ILE A 19 7.68 -15.96 7.97
C ILE A 19 7.22 -14.51 8.06
N GLU A 20 8.07 -13.58 7.65
CA GLU A 20 7.75 -12.16 7.66
C GLU A 20 6.55 -11.80 6.79
N ALA A 21 6.51 -12.26 5.54
CA ALA A 21 5.38 -12.01 4.63
C ALA A 21 4.05 -12.54 5.20
N LYS A 22 4.08 -13.68 5.90
CA LYS A 22 2.89 -14.24 6.57
C LYS A 22 2.49 -13.49 7.84
N LEU A 23 3.46 -13.01 8.62
CA LEU A 23 3.22 -12.30 9.87
C LEU A 23 2.83 -10.84 9.66
N LEU A 24 3.25 -10.22 8.55
CA LEU A 24 3.02 -8.79 8.29
C LEU A 24 1.52 -8.41 8.31
N PRO A 25 0.59 -9.15 7.66
CA PRO A 25 -0.84 -8.88 7.79
C PRO A 25 -1.34 -9.06 9.24
N LEU A 26 -0.87 -10.09 9.96
CA LEU A 26 -1.29 -10.32 11.34
C LEU A 26 -0.83 -9.20 12.28
N ALA A 27 0.44 -8.80 12.18
CA ALA A 27 0.99 -7.67 12.92
C ALA A 27 0.20 -6.38 12.65
N ARG A 28 -0.27 -6.20 11.41
CA ARG A 28 -1.12 -5.07 11.02
C ARG A 28 -2.46 -5.06 11.76
N LEU A 29 -3.12 -6.22 11.89
CA LEU A 29 -4.34 -6.32 12.69
C LEU A 29 -4.09 -6.04 14.16
N LEU A 30 -3.01 -6.58 14.73
CA LEU A 30 -2.65 -6.34 16.13
C LEU A 30 -2.38 -4.86 16.42
N ILE A 31 -1.63 -4.20 15.53
CA ILE A 31 -1.37 -2.75 15.62
C ILE A 31 -2.65 -1.94 15.41
N ALA A 32 -3.66 -2.47 14.71
CA ALA A 32 -4.94 -1.81 14.49
C ALA A 32 -5.89 -1.83 15.70
N VAL A 33 -5.62 -2.67 16.71
CA VAL A 33 -6.52 -2.90 17.86
C VAL A 33 -6.84 -1.61 18.63
N PRO A 34 -5.88 -0.73 18.98
CA PRO A 34 -6.20 0.48 19.74
C PRO A 34 -7.21 1.37 19.01
N TRP A 35 -7.00 1.64 17.70
CA TRP A 35 -7.99 2.37 16.90
C TRP A 35 -9.34 1.64 16.79
N ALA A 36 -9.36 0.31 16.67
CA ALA A 36 -10.61 -0.44 16.63
C ALA A 36 -11.39 -0.33 17.95
N VAL A 37 -10.70 -0.46 19.09
CA VAL A 37 -11.29 -0.30 20.43
C VAL A 37 -11.79 1.15 20.61
N ALA A 38 -10.99 2.14 20.21
CA ALA A 38 -11.39 3.54 20.28
C ALA A 38 -12.59 3.85 19.39
N THR A 39 -12.70 3.27 18.19
CA THR A 39 -13.91 3.37 17.37
C THR A 39 -15.15 2.89 18.13
N VAL A 40 -15.06 1.75 18.81
CA VAL A 40 -16.19 1.23 19.61
C VAL A 40 -16.52 2.16 20.79
N VAL A 41 -15.51 2.68 21.49
CA VAL A 41 -15.69 3.63 22.60
C VAL A 41 -16.33 4.93 22.11
N LEU A 42 -15.93 5.45 20.95
CA LEU A 42 -16.52 6.64 20.36
C LEU A 42 -17.96 6.41 19.91
N LEU A 43 -18.26 5.27 19.28
CA LEU A 43 -19.64 4.92 18.91
C LEU A 43 -20.53 4.79 20.15
N ARG A 44 -20.01 4.18 21.23
CA ARG A 44 -20.69 4.10 22.52
C ARG A 44 -20.91 5.49 23.12
N SER A 45 -19.89 6.35 23.08
CA SER A 45 -20.00 7.73 23.57
C SER A 45 -21.07 8.48 22.79
N LEU A 46 -21.02 8.41 21.46
CA LEU A 46 -22.01 9.00 20.55
C LEU A 46 -23.43 8.50 20.86
N ALA A 47 -23.60 7.21 21.16
CA ALA A 47 -24.90 6.62 21.48
C ALA A 47 -25.55 7.22 22.75
N LEU A 48 -24.74 7.74 23.68
CA LEU A 48 -25.24 8.44 24.87
C LEU A 48 -25.79 9.84 24.53
N TRP A 49 -25.33 10.46 23.44
CA TRP A 49 -25.77 11.78 22.99
C TRP A 49 -26.97 11.72 22.05
N VAL A 50 -26.93 10.83 21.06
CA VAL A 50 -27.92 10.79 19.96
C VAL A 50 -28.84 9.56 20.02
N GLY A 51 -28.63 8.68 21.00
CA GLY A 51 -29.37 7.44 21.16
C GLY A 51 -28.76 6.24 20.42
N LEU A 52 -28.96 5.05 20.97
CA LEU A 52 -28.43 3.79 20.45
C LEU A 52 -28.87 3.51 19.01
N TRP A 53 -30.16 3.71 18.70
CA TRP A 53 -30.72 3.41 17.39
C TRP A 53 -30.09 4.25 16.27
N ALA A 54 -29.85 5.54 16.51
CA ALA A 54 -29.20 6.41 15.53
C ALA A 54 -27.77 5.92 15.22
N VAL A 55 -27.02 5.51 16.24
CA VAL A 55 -25.68 4.94 16.06
C VAL A 55 -25.72 3.59 15.35
N LEU A 56 -26.68 2.72 15.67
CA LEU A 56 -26.85 1.44 14.98
C LEU A 56 -27.15 1.66 13.48
N VAL A 57 -28.04 2.60 13.14
CA VAL A 57 -28.32 2.96 11.75
C VAL A 57 -27.05 3.46 11.05
N LEU A 58 -26.27 4.33 11.69
CA LEU A 58 -25.00 4.81 11.15
C LEU A 58 -24.00 3.67 10.90
N VAL A 59 -23.86 2.74 11.85
CA VAL A 59 -22.99 1.57 11.73
C VAL A 59 -23.45 0.66 10.59
N VAL A 60 -24.75 0.38 10.50
CA VAL A 60 -25.34 -0.44 9.43
C VAL A 60 -25.12 0.22 8.06
N ILE A 61 -25.44 1.51 7.91
CA ILE A 61 -25.20 2.26 6.67
C ILE A 61 -23.72 2.20 6.29
N ARG A 62 -22.81 2.40 7.25
CA ARG A 62 -21.36 2.32 7.02
C ARG A 62 -20.92 0.92 6.58
N CYS A 63 -21.40 -0.12 7.26
CA CYS A 63 -21.11 -1.52 6.91
C CYS A 63 -21.65 -1.87 5.52
N LEU A 64 -22.89 -1.46 5.20
CA LEU A 64 -23.49 -1.64 3.88
C LEU A 64 -22.71 -0.87 2.81
N ALA A 65 -22.37 0.40 3.03
CA ALA A 65 -21.56 1.19 2.10
C ALA A 65 -20.20 0.54 1.86
N TRP A 66 -19.56 0.00 2.91
CA TRP A 66 -18.31 -0.73 2.78
C TRP A 66 -18.49 -2.05 2.01
N ILE A 67 -19.52 -2.84 2.31
CA ILE A 67 -19.83 -4.08 1.59
C ILE A 67 -20.13 -3.77 0.12
N CYS A 68 -20.95 -2.75 -0.18
CA CYS A 68 -21.24 -2.30 -1.54
C CYS A 68 -19.96 -1.87 -2.26
N ALA A 69 -19.10 -1.06 -1.62
CA ALA A 69 -17.81 -0.69 -2.21
C ALA A 69 -16.93 -1.92 -2.48
N ARG A 70 -17.01 -2.96 -1.64
CA ARG A 70 -16.29 -4.22 -1.85
C ARG A 70 -16.90 -5.05 -2.96
N ILE A 71 -18.20 -5.25 -2.97
CA ILE A 71 -18.92 -5.93 -4.03
C ILE A 71 -18.65 -5.25 -5.36
N VAL A 72 -18.66 -3.91 -5.43
CA VAL A 72 -18.27 -3.18 -6.65
C VAL A 72 -16.82 -3.44 -7.04
N ASN A 73 -15.88 -3.47 -6.08
CA ASN A 73 -14.48 -3.84 -6.34
C ASN A 73 -14.28 -5.34 -6.67
N TRP A 74 -15.22 -6.21 -6.28
CA TRP A 74 -15.13 -7.66 -6.39
C TRP A 74 -15.88 -8.21 -7.62
N ILE A 75 -16.98 -7.54 -8.01
CA ILE A 75 -17.77 -7.76 -9.23
C ILE A 75 -17.12 -7.08 -10.45
N ASN A 76 -16.22 -6.11 -10.26
CA ASN A 76 -15.39 -5.59 -11.37
C ASN A 76 -14.07 -6.33 -11.55
N PRO A 77 -14.08 -7.56 -12.13
CA PRO A 77 -12.89 -7.97 -12.84
C PRO A 77 -13.21 -8.84 -14.07
N ASP A 78 -13.82 -8.27 -15.10
CA ASP A 78 -13.46 -8.64 -16.47
C ASP A 78 -12.73 -7.47 -17.14
N GLU A 79 -11.78 -7.79 -18.02
CA GLU A 79 -11.15 -6.80 -18.89
C GLU A 79 -12.19 -5.98 -19.64
N GLU A 80 -13.35 -6.57 -19.91
CA GLU A 80 -14.43 -5.98 -20.70
C GLU A 80 -15.20 -4.87 -19.97
N THR A 81 -15.44 -4.98 -18.67
CA THR A 81 -16.04 -3.88 -17.90
C THR A 81 -15.04 -2.72 -17.76
N TRP A 82 -13.75 -3.00 -17.67
CA TRP A 82 -12.73 -1.93 -17.71
C TRP A 82 -12.57 -1.32 -19.11
N ARG A 83 -12.69 -2.11 -20.18
CA ARG A 83 -12.82 -1.61 -21.56
C ARG A 83 -14.03 -0.69 -21.69
N ARG A 84 -15.18 -1.09 -21.16
CA ARG A 84 -16.41 -0.30 -21.15
C ARG A 84 -16.23 0.98 -20.35
N ASN A 85 -15.69 0.91 -19.14
CA ASN A 85 -15.44 2.08 -18.30
C ASN A 85 -14.42 3.04 -18.94
N ALA A 86 -13.42 2.53 -19.67
CA ALA A 86 -12.49 3.36 -20.43
C ALA A 86 -13.12 4.02 -21.67
N ARG A 87 -14.13 3.38 -22.27
CA ARG A 87 -14.97 3.97 -23.32
C ARG A 87 -15.89 5.07 -22.76
N GLU A 88 -16.44 4.86 -21.57
CA GLU A 88 -17.35 5.82 -20.90
C GLU A 88 -16.62 6.98 -20.23
N TRP A 89 -15.39 6.76 -19.74
CA TRP A 89 -14.59 7.76 -19.01
C TRP A 89 -13.18 7.90 -19.59
N PRO A 90 -13.04 8.33 -20.86
CA PRO A 90 -11.76 8.39 -21.57
C PRO A 90 -10.73 9.29 -20.89
N ASP A 91 -11.19 10.25 -20.10
CA ASP A 91 -10.33 11.17 -19.34
C ASP A 91 -9.69 10.55 -18.10
N LYS A 92 -10.22 9.43 -17.58
CA LYS A 92 -9.82 8.81 -16.31
C LYS A 92 -9.11 7.47 -16.49
N VAL A 93 -9.55 6.65 -17.44
CA VAL A 93 -9.02 5.31 -17.71
C VAL A 93 -8.93 5.14 -19.22
N ARG A 94 -7.76 4.76 -19.75
CA ARG A 94 -7.59 4.47 -21.18
C ARG A 94 -7.27 2.99 -21.33
N TYR A 95 -8.15 2.29 -22.03
CA TYR A 95 -7.93 0.88 -22.39
C TYR A 95 -7.20 0.81 -23.74
N PRO A 96 -6.22 -0.08 -23.91
CA PRO A 96 -5.36 -0.13 -25.09
C PRO A 96 -6.13 -0.45 -26.41
N PRO A 97 -6.03 0.37 -27.49
CA PRO A 97 -6.64 0.07 -28.78
C PRO A 97 -5.64 -0.60 -29.74
N GLY A 98 -5.38 -1.90 -29.56
CA GLY A 98 -4.68 -2.72 -30.56
C GLY A 98 -3.17 -2.49 -30.68
N ARG A 99 -2.49 -3.44 -31.35
CA ARG A 99 -1.04 -3.73 -31.39
C ARG A 99 -0.03 -2.57 -31.52
N ASP A 100 -0.45 -1.35 -31.84
CA ASP A 100 0.39 -0.15 -31.87
C ASP A 100 0.43 0.56 -30.50
N ASP A 101 0.40 -0.25 -29.44
CA ASP A 101 -0.15 0.09 -28.13
C ASP A 101 0.92 0.32 -27.06
N PRO A 102 0.85 1.37 -26.22
CA PRO A 102 1.63 1.43 -24.96
C PRO A 102 1.52 0.13 -24.12
N TYR A 103 0.47 -0.66 -24.31
CA TYR A 103 0.28 -1.93 -23.63
C TYR A 103 1.19 -3.06 -24.10
N ALA A 104 1.76 -3.02 -25.31
CA ALA A 104 2.65 -4.08 -25.79
C ALA A 104 3.85 -4.27 -24.85
N LEU A 105 4.51 -3.17 -24.48
CA LEU A 105 5.61 -3.16 -23.51
C LEU A 105 5.19 -3.65 -22.13
N LEU A 106 3.96 -3.33 -21.71
CA LEU A 106 3.45 -3.73 -20.41
C LEU A 106 3.07 -5.23 -20.37
N VAL A 107 2.49 -5.75 -21.45
CA VAL A 107 2.20 -7.18 -21.63
C VAL A 107 3.48 -7.98 -21.67
N GLU A 108 4.50 -7.50 -22.41
CA GLU A 108 5.83 -8.10 -22.41
C GLU A 108 6.45 -8.07 -21.01
N ALA A 109 6.38 -6.92 -20.33
CA ALA A 109 6.91 -6.80 -18.97
C ALA A 109 6.23 -7.78 -18.00
N ARG A 110 4.90 -7.94 -18.07
CA ARG A 110 4.20 -8.98 -17.30
C ARG A 110 4.67 -10.36 -17.69
N LYS A 111 4.69 -10.69 -18.98
CA LYS A 111 5.08 -12.02 -19.45
C LYS A 111 6.44 -12.41 -18.91
N ASP A 112 7.41 -11.52 -19.01
CA ASP A 112 8.78 -11.77 -18.54
C ASP A 112 8.85 -11.92 -17.02
N VAL A 113 8.16 -11.05 -16.27
CA VAL A 113 8.12 -11.12 -14.79
C VAL A 113 7.42 -12.39 -14.31
N MET A 114 6.31 -12.78 -14.94
CA MET A 114 5.56 -13.98 -14.58
C MET A 114 6.33 -15.26 -14.92
N LEU A 115 7.04 -15.25 -16.05
CA LEU A 115 7.95 -16.32 -16.43
C LEU A 115 9.10 -16.45 -15.42
N ALA A 116 9.75 -15.34 -15.06
CA ALA A 116 10.81 -15.31 -14.04
C ALA A 116 10.29 -15.80 -12.68
N ALA A 117 9.02 -15.52 -12.37
CA ALA A 117 8.38 -15.95 -11.14
C ALA A 117 7.82 -17.39 -11.19
N GLY A 118 7.91 -18.11 -12.32
CA GLY A 118 7.32 -19.45 -12.46
C GLY A 118 5.79 -19.47 -12.23
N LEU A 119 5.10 -18.38 -12.57
CA LEU A 119 3.66 -18.22 -12.37
C LEU A 119 2.95 -18.09 -13.73
N PRO A 120 1.70 -18.58 -13.87
CA PRO A 120 0.99 -18.43 -15.12
C PRO A 120 0.69 -16.95 -15.41
N GLU A 121 0.77 -16.54 -16.67
CA GLU A 121 0.56 -15.14 -17.07
C GLU A 121 -0.80 -14.59 -16.60
N SER A 122 -1.83 -15.44 -16.57
CA SER A 122 -3.17 -15.11 -16.09
C SER A 122 -3.26 -14.83 -14.59
N TRP A 123 -2.22 -15.14 -13.82
CA TRP A 123 -2.20 -14.89 -12.38
C TRP A 123 -2.16 -13.39 -12.09
N LEU A 124 -1.39 -12.60 -12.86
CA LEU A 124 -1.28 -11.15 -12.69
C LEU A 124 -2.05 -10.41 -13.78
N ARG A 125 -2.95 -9.53 -13.37
CA ARG A 125 -3.74 -8.66 -14.24
C ARG A 125 -3.14 -7.26 -14.20
N LEU A 126 -3.15 -6.58 -15.34
CA LEU A 126 -2.60 -5.23 -15.47
C LEU A 126 -3.71 -4.26 -15.87
N LEU A 127 -3.57 -3.02 -15.43
CA LEU A 127 -4.46 -1.93 -15.80
C LEU A 127 -3.65 -0.66 -16.01
N LEU A 128 -4.07 0.18 -16.97
CA LEU A 128 -3.48 1.50 -17.16
C LEU A 128 -4.28 2.57 -16.41
N LYS A 129 -3.57 3.38 -15.63
CA LYS A 129 -4.13 4.54 -14.94
C LYS A 129 -3.53 5.82 -15.50
N LYS A 130 -4.35 6.84 -15.75
CA LYS A 130 -3.82 8.18 -16.07
C LYS A 130 -3.27 8.80 -14.79
N SER A 131 -1.96 9.03 -14.77
CA SER A 131 -1.25 9.73 -13.68
C SER A 131 -0.06 10.46 -14.28
N PRO A 132 0.24 11.70 -13.86
CA PRO A 132 1.41 12.43 -14.34
C PRO A 132 2.71 11.72 -13.91
N HIS A 133 2.69 11.00 -12.79
CA HIS A 133 3.87 10.37 -12.22
C HIS A 133 4.07 8.92 -12.67
N LYS A 134 5.33 8.50 -12.77
CA LYS A 134 5.75 7.13 -13.10
C LYS A 134 5.52 6.19 -11.91
N SER A 135 4.34 5.61 -11.82
CA SER A 135 3.88 4.85 -10.66
C SER A 135 3.16 3.59 -11.09
N ALA A 136 3.19 2.60 -10.21
CA ALA A 136 2.26 1.48 -10.24
C ALA A 136 1.64 1.31 -8.85
N SER A 137 0.56 0.55 -8.78
CA SER A 137 -0.08 0.20 -7.51
C SER A 137 -0.77 -1.15 -7.65
N ALA A 138 -0.38 -2.07 -6.78
CA ALA A 138 -1.07 -3.31 -6.53
C ALA A 138 -2.45 -3.03 -5.93
N GLY A 139 -3.47 -3.42 -6.69
CA GLY A 139 -4.88 -3.44 -6.32
C GLY A 139 -5.32 -4.84 -5.91
N PRO A 140 -6.55 -4.98 -5.40
CA PRO A 140 -7.06 -6.27 -4.95
C PRO A 140 -7.12 -7.29 -6.11
N HIS A 141 -7.00 -8.57 -5.76
CA HIS A 141 -7.15 -9.69 -6.69
C HIS A 141 -6.10 -9.73 -7.80
N ARG A 142 -4.82 -9.58 -7.46
CA ARG A 142 -3.70 -9.73 -8.39
C ARG A 142 -3.78 -8.76 -9.55
N LEU A 143 -4.29 -7.55 -9.28
CA LEU A 143 -4.41 -6.49 -10.25
C LEU A 143 -3.31 -5.47 -9.97
N VAL A 144 -2.57 -5.05 -10.99
CA VAL A 144 -1.58 -3.98 -10.86
C VAL A 144 -1.97 -2.86 -11.82
N ALA A 145 -2.28 -1.69 -11.25
CA ALA A 145 -2.55 -0.49 -12.02
C ALA A 145 -1.24 0.27 -12.26
N VAL A 146 -0.77 0.30 -13.51
CA VAL A 146 0.45 0.99 -13.94
C VAL A 146 0.08 2.31 -14.61
N SER A 147 0.83 3.38 -14.35
CA SER A 147 0.56 4.66 -14.97
C SER A 147 0.95 4.69 -16.44
N ILE A 148 0.18 5.41 -17.25
CA ILE A 148 0.54 5.65 -18.67
C ILE A 148 1.91 6.35 -18.76
N SER A 149 2.21 7.25 -17.82
CA SER A 149 3.51 7.92 -17.72
C SER A 149 4.65 6.92 -17.50
N ALA A 150 4.47 5.92 -16.62
CA ALA A 150 5.47 4.87 -16.40
C ALA A 150 5.72 4.06 -17.67
N VAL A 151 4.67 3.64 -18.36
CA VAL A 151 4.78 2.86 -19.59
C VAL A 151 5.48 3.63 -20.72
N ASN A 152 5.18 4.92 -20.86
CA ASN A 152 5.74 5.73 -21.95
C ASN A 152 7.16 6.24 -21.68
N GLN A 153 7.57 6.34 -20.41
CA GLN A 153 8.80 7.05 -20.03
C GLN A 153 9.82 6.17 -19.31
N LEU A 154 9.47 4.95 -18.88
CA LEU A 154 10.43 4.02 -18.28
C LEU A 154 11.06 3.14 -19.37
N PRO A 155 12.40 2.97 -19.34
CA PRO A 155 13.05 1.93 -20.11
C PRO A 155 12.45 0.55 -19.81
N PRO A 156 12.38 -0.37 -20.79
CA PRO A 156 11.79 -1.69 -20.61
C PRO A 156 12.32 -2.50 -19.40
N PRO A 157 13.62 -2.44 -19.05
CA PRO A 157 14.12 -3.10 -17.82
C PRO A 157 13.51 -2.51 -16.53
N GLN A 158 13.37 -1.19 -16.46
CA GLN A 158 12.79 -0.50 -15.30
C GLN A 158 11.29 -0.77 -15.18
N LEU A 159 10.57 -0.87 -16.32
CA LEU A 159 9.16 -1.24 -16.32
C LEU A 159 8.95 -2.66 -15.78
N ARG A 160 9.78 -3.63 -16.18
CA ARG A 160 9.77 -4.99 -15.62
C ARG A 160 10.06 -5.00 -14.12
N ALA A 161 11.05 -4.23 -13.68
CA ALA A 161 11.38 -4.09 -12.27
C ALA A 161 10.22 -3.52 -11.44
N LEU A 162 9.53 -2.51 -11.97
CA LEU A 162 8.34 -1.94 -11.36
C LEU A 162 7.22 -2.99 -11.25
N VAL A 163 6.94 -3.74 -12.32
CA VAL A 163 5.93 -4.82 -12.31
C VAL A 163 6.32 -5.94 -11.33
N ALA A 164 7.60 -6.30 -11.25
CA ALA A 164 8.10 -7.29 -10.30
C ALA A 164 7.97 -6.85 -8.84
N HIS A 165 8.17 -5.56 -8.55
CA HIS A 165 7.94 -4.98 -7.23
C HIS A 165 6.45 -5.06 -6.85
N GLU A 166 5.55 -4.68 -7.75
CA GLU A 166 4.10 -4.76 -7.51
C GLU A 166 3.60 -6.21 -7.36
N LEU A 167 4.19 -7.16 -8.12
CA LEU A 167 3.97 -8.59 -7.91
C LEU A 167 4.35 -8.99 -6.47
N GLY A 168 5.44 -8.43 -5.95
CA GLY A 168 5.86 -8.64 -4.56
C GLY A 168 4.78 -8.25 -3.55
N HIS A 169 4.09 -7.13 -3.75
CA HIS A 169 2.95 -6.74 -2.91
C HIS A 169 1.79 -7.73 -2.96
N GLU A 170 1.49 -8.29 -4.14
CA GLU A 170 0.45 -9.31 -4.28
C GLU A 170 0.85 -10.65 -3.63
N LEU A 171 2.13 -11.02 -3.67
CA LEU A 171 2.66 -12.23 -3.01
C LEU A 171 2.70 -12.11 -1.49
N ILE A 172 3.01 -10.93 -0.94
CA ILE A 172 2.86 -10.64 0.49
C ILE A 172 1.37 -10.69 0.88
N GLY A 173 0.51 -10.20 -0.01
CA GLY A 173 -0.93 -10.22 0.15
C GLY A 173 -1.41 -9.26 1.23
N GLY A 174 -2.43 -9.68 1.98
CA GLY A 174 -3.01 -8.88 3.05
C GLY A 174 -3.96 -7.77 2.59
N ALA A 175 -4.37 -7.75 1.33
CA ALA A 175 -5.38 -6.78 0.84
C ALA A 175 -6.66 -6.84 1.68
N ILE A 176 -7.20 -8.04 1.91
CA ILE A 176 -8.38 -8.27 2.77
C ILE A 176 -8.12 -7.74 4.19
N VAL A 177 -6.94 -7.99 4.74
CA VAL A 177 -6.57 -7.53 6.08
C VAL A 177 -6.51 -6.00 6.16
N ARG A 178 -5.88 -5.33 5.19
CA ARG A 178 -5.88 -3.86 5.08
C ARG A 178 -7.30 -3.30 4.98
N ASN A 179 -8.20 -4.04 4.34
CA ASN A 179 -9.59 -3.64 4.18
C ASN A 179 -10.40 -3.75 5.48
N ILE A 180 -10.17 -4.82 6.25
CA ILE A 180 -10.74 -5.01 7.59
C ILE A 180 -10.21 -3.93 8.54
N GLU A 181 -8.89 -3.71 8.54
CA GLU A 181 -8.25 -2.62 9.28
C GLU A 181 -8.93 -1.28 8.94
N ALA A 182 -9.04 -0.93 7.66
CA ALA A 182 -9.68 0.31 7.25
C ALA A 182 -11.11 0.43 7.80
N LEU A 183 -11.93 -0.63 7.69
CA LEU A 183 -13.30 -0.64 8.22
C LEU A 183 -13.35 -0.32 9.72
N CYS A 184 -12.49 -0.98 10.50
CA CYS A 184 -12.44 -0.87 11.95
C CYS A 184 -11.81 0.44 12.45
N THR A 185 -10.89 1.04 11.69
CA THR A 185 -10.10 2.16 12.18
C THR A 185 -10.44 3.52 11.59
N THR A 186 -11.19 3.62 10.48
CA THR A 186 -11.39 4.92 9.78
C THR A 186 -11.87 6.06 10.69
N PRO A 187 -12.83 5.87 11.62
CA PRO A 187 -13.35 6.98 12.43
C PRO A 187 -12.27 7.64 13.28
N VAL A 188 -11.36 6.82 13.82
CA VAL A 188 -10.24 7.29 14.64
C VAL A 188 -9.08 7.75 13.77
N SER A 189 -8.76 7.02 12.69
CA SER A 189 -7.62 7.35 11.83
C SER A 189 -7.82 8.69 11.14
N ALA A 190 -9.05 9.07 10.75
CA ALA A 190 -9.34 10.38 10.17
C ALA A 190 -8.94 11.56 11.09
N ILE A 191 -8.92 11.36 12.42
CA ILE A 191 -8.52 12.37 13.41
C ILE A 191 -6.99 12.46 13.52
N PHE A 192 -6.29 11.31 13.51
CA PHE A 192 -4.85 11.23 13.81
C PHE A 192 -3.93 11.10 12.60
N ASP A 193 -4.44 10.66 11.43
CA ASP A 193 -3.63 10.42 10.24
C ASP A 193 -2.98 11.73 9.77
N LEU A 194 -3.74 12.83 9.69
CA LEU A 194 -3.21 14.09 9.18
C LEU A 194 -2.11 14.70 10.09
N PRO A 195 -2.29 14.83 11.41
CA PRO A 195 -1.22 15.27 12.31
C PRO A 195 0.00 14.35 12.23
N ALA A 196 -0.20 13.04 12.26
CA ALA A 196 0.90 12.09 12.28
C ALA A 196 1.68 12.05 10.97
N ILE A 197 1.02 12.16 9.82
CA ILE A 197 1.68 12.33 8.52
C ILE A 197 2.52 13.60 8.52
N ASN A 198 2.01 14.70 9.08
CA ASN A 198 2.78 15.94 9.20
C ASN A 198 4.00 15.79 10.13
N VAL A 199 3.89 15.07 11.24
CA VAL A 199 5.03 14.74 12.12
C VAL A 199 6.08 13.93 11.35
N LEU A 200 5.67 12.82 10.75
CA LEU A 200 6.57 11.94 10.00
C LEU A 200 7.27 12.70 8.86
N TYR A 201 6.55 13.60 8.20
CA TYR A 201 7.08 14.46 7.16
C TYR A 201 8.12 15.46 7.68
N LEU A 202 7.86 16.10 8.82
CA LEU A 202 8.80 17.01 9.46
C LEU A 202 10.07 16.28 9.92
N LEU A 203 9.94 15.06 10.43
CA LEU A 203 11.08 14.25 10.86
C LEU A 203 11.92 13.74 9.68
N ALA A 204 11.33 13.52 8.52
CA ALA A 204 12.01 12.96 7.36
C ALA A 204 12.91 13.95 6.61
N ASP A 205 12.70 15.27 6.77
CA ASP A 205 13.41 16.30 6.01
C ASP A 205 13.77 17.50 6.90
N LYS A 206 15.07 17.62 7.23
CA LYS A 206 15.61 18.65 8.12
C LYS A 206 15.45 20.06 7.56
N ASP A 207 15.42 20.22 6.23
CA ASP A 207 15.35 21.53 5.57
C ASP A 207 13.93 22.11 5.62
N ARG A 208 12.96 21.34 6.14
CA ARG A 208 11.54 21.70 6.20
C ARG A 208 11.06 22.12 7.59
N TRP A 209 11.98 22.27 8.53
CA TRP A 209 11.73 22.76 9.88
C TRP A 209 11.50 24.28 9.85
N SER A 210 10.29 24.70 9.50
CA SER A 210 9.87 26.08 9.77
C SER A 210 9.31 26.19 11.18
N VAL A 211 9.66 27.27 11.88
CA VAL A 211 9.13 27.58 13.23
C VAL A 211 7.60 27.49 13.24
N LEU A 212 6.94 27.99 12.19
CA LEU A 212 5.49 27.92 12.03
C LEU A 212 4.93 26.49 12.06
N ARG A 213 5.58 25.53 11.38
CA ARG A 213 5.11 24.12 11.35
C ARG A 213 5.31 23.43 12.70
N VAL A 214 6.43 23.70 13.37
CA VAL A 214 6.70 23.17 14.71
C VAL A 214 5.69 23.71 15.70
N VAL A 215 5.41 25.03 15.67
CA VAL A 215 4.39 25.66 16.52
C VAL A 215 3.00 25.10 16.23
N LEU A 216 2.61 24.98 14.96
CA LEU A 216 1.33 24.39 14.58
C LEU A 216 1.20 22.97 15.12
N LEU A 217 2.25 22.15 15.03
CA LEU A 217 2.25 20.80 15.55
C LEU A 217 2.13 20.75 17.08
N LEU A 218 2.91 21.59 17.78
CA LEU A 218 2.91 21.70 19.24
C LEU A 218 1.56 22.15 19.81
N ILE A 219 0.76 22.87 19.02
CA ILE A 219 -0.60 23.29 19.43
C ILE A 219 -1.65 22.26 19.01
N THR A 220 -1.63 21.84 17.73
CA THR A 220 -2.67 20.97 17.18
C THR A 220 -2.67 19.58 17.78
N ALA A 221 -1.49 18.99 18.05
CA ALA A 221 -1.42 17.63 18.59
C ALA A 221 -2.00 17.53 20.02
N PRO A 222 -1.65 18.40 20.99
CA PRO A 222 -2.27 18.37 22.32
C PRO A 222 -3.76 18.69 22.31
N VAL A 223 -4.21 19.64 21.47
CA VAL A 223 -5.64 19.99 21.37
C VAL A 223 -6.45 18.81 20.82
N LEU A 224 -5.99 18.18 19.73
CA LEU A 224 -6.65 17.00 19.17
C LEU A 224 -6.63 15.83 20.15
N PHE A 225 -5.53 15.64 20.88
CA PHE A 225 -5.42 14.62 21.92
C PHE A 225 -6.43 14.86 23.05
N ALA A 226 -6.49 16.08 23.59
CA ALA A 226 -7.42 16.43 24.65
C ALA A 226 -8.89 16.32 24.21
N ALA A 227 -9.22 16.78 22.99
CA ALA A 227 -10.55 16.64 22.42
C ALA A 227 -10.92 15.16 22.25
N PHE A 228 -10.00 14.33 21.77
CA PHE A 228 -10.21 12.90 21.63
C PHE A 228 -10.47 12.20 22.97
N VAL A 229 -9.71 12.56 24.02
CA VAL A 229 -9.97 12.08 25.38
C VAL A 229 -11.35 12.50 25.85
N ALA A 230 -11.70 13.78 25.70
CA ALA A 230 -13.01 14.32 26.10
C ALA A 230 -14.17 13.60 25.40
N LEU A 231 -14.04 13.27 24.12
CA LEU A 231 -15.05 12.51 23.37
C LEU A 231 -15.27 11.09 23.90
N MET A 232 -14.29 10.50 24.59
CA MET A 232 -14.39 9.16 25.17
C MET A 232 -14.92 9.13 26.61
N LEU A 233 -14.82 10.26 27.34
CA LEU A 233 -15.23 10.35 28.75
C LEU A 233 -16.70 9.96 29.03
N PRO A 234 -17.67 10.17 28.12
CA PRO A 234 -19.03 9.68 28.33
C PRO A 234 -19.10 8.14 28.44
N ALA A 235 -18.22 7.41 27.75
CA ALA A 235 -18.28 5.95 27.72
C ALA A 235 -17.34 5.25 28.70
N ILE A 236 -16.21 5.88 29.06
CA ILE A 236 -15.15 5.28 29.88
C ILE A 236 -14.51 6.31 30.82
N ALA A 237 -13.89 5.84 31.90
CA ALA A 237 -13.18 6.70 32.85
C ALA A 237 -11.95 7.40 32.23
N ILE A 238 -11.47 8.46 32.89
CA ILE A 238 -10.35 9.28 32.39
C ILE A 238 -9.04 8.49 32.21
N HIS A 239 -8.67 7.60 33.14
CA HIS A 239 -7.44 6.82 33.02
C HIS A 239 -7.41 5.89 31.80
N PRO A 240 -8.41 5.02 31.56
CA PRO A 240 -8.44 4.21 30.34
C PRO A 240 -8.58 5.07 29.07
N ALA A 241 -9.27 6.21 29.12
CA ALA A 241 -9.34 7.14 27.99
C ALA A 241 -7.96 7.71 27.64
N LEU A 242 -7.16 8.12 28.63
CA LEU A 242 -5.79 8.61 28.43
C LEU A 242 -4.87 7.53 27.86
N VAL A 243 -4.93 6.30 28.40
CA VAL A 243 -4.14 5.17 27.87
C VAL A 243 -4.52 4.89 26.42
N LEU A 244 -5.81 4.79 26.12
CA LEU A 244 -6.28 4.50 24.77
C LEU A 244 -5.95 5.63 23.79
N ALA A 245 -6.12 6.89 24.18
CA ALA A 245 -5.72 8.05 23.38
C ALA A 245 -4.21 8.04 23.07
N THR A 246 -3.38 7.69 24.07
CA THR A 246 -1.92 7.57 23.90
C THR A 246 -1.57 6.49 22.89
N LEU A 247 -2.18 5.30 23.00
CA LEU A 247 -1.98 4.22 22.05
C LEU A 247 -2.43 4.62 20.64
N CYS A 248 -3.58 5.28 20.51
CA CYS A 248 -4.09 5.77 19.23
C CYS A 248 -3.17 6.82 18.59
N PHE A 249 -2.61 7.72 19.41
CA PHE A 249 -1.69 8.76 18.96
C PHE A 249 -0.35 8.18 18.48
N LEU A 250 0.13 7.12 19.13
CA LEU A 250 1.37 6.43 18.75
C LEU A 250 1.21 5.45 17.58
N GLN A 251 -0.01 5.02 17.26
CA GLN A 251 -0.29 4.01 16.24
C GLN A 251 0.19 4.30 14.80
N PRO A 252 0.27 5.55 14.31
CA PRO A 252 0.79 5.86 12.99
C PRO A 252 2.25 5.41 12.76
N PHE A 253 3.09 5.44 13.79
CA PHE A 253 4.50 5.04 13.70
C PHE A 253 4.70 3.55 13.37
N PRO A 254 4.14 2.59 14.13
CA PRO A 254 4.22 1.18 13.78
C PRO A 254 3.50 0.86 12.46
N ARG A 255 2.43 1.58 12.08
CA ARG A 255 1.81 1.45 10.74
C ARG A 255 2.76 1.85 9.62
N ALA A 256 3.46 2.98 9.76
CA ALA A 256 4.48 3.40 8.79
C ALA A 256 5.61 2.38 8.70
N TRP A 257 6.09 1.88 9.84
CA TRP A 257 7.11 0.83 9.89
C TRP A 257 6.66 -0.46 9.18
N LEU A 258 5.43 -0.94 9.41
CA LEU A 258 4.88 -2.09 8.69
C LEU A 258 4.76 -1.85 7.19
N SER A 259 4.38 -0.63 6.78
CA SER A 259 4.37 -0.24 5.37
C SER A 259 5.76 -0.37 4.77
N TRP A 260 6.77 0.17 5.44
CA TRP A 260 8.17 0.07 5.01
C TRP A 260 8.66 -1.38 4.92
N ARG A 261 8.26 -2.25 5.85
CA ARG A 261 8.56 -3.70 5.75
C ARG A 261 7.94 -4.33 4.50
N GLY A 262 6.71 -3.95 4.16
CA GLY A 262 6.05 -4.39 2.92
C GLY A 262 6.83 -3.97 1.66
N GLU A 263 7.31 -2.74 1.61
CA GLU A 263 8.15 -2.22 0.53
C GLU A 263 9.46 -3.00 0.39
N TYR A 264 10.14 -3.26 1.50
CA TYR A 264 11.40 -4.02 1.48
C TYR A 264 11.23 -5.47 1.01
N LEU A 265 10.10 -6.11 1.35
CA LEU A 265 9.78 -7.44 0.87
C LEU A 265 9.43 -7.42 -0.62
N ALA A 266 8.72 -6.40 -1.10
CA ALA A 266 8.43 -6.24 -2.52
C ALA A 266 9.70 -5.98 -3.34
N ASP A 267 10.61 -5.14 -2.84
CA ASP A 267 11.95 -4.94 -3.42
C ASP A 267 12.74 -6.25 -3.46
N GLN A 268 12.67 -7.05 -2.39
CA GLN A 268 13.32 -8.35 -2.34
C GLN A 268 12.78 -9.29 -3.41
N VAL A 269 11.46 -9.31 -3.68
CA VAL A 269 10.89 -10.12 -4.77
C VAL A 269 11.47 -9.67 -6.10
N ALA A 270 11.45 -8.38 -6.41
CA ALA A 270 12.02 -7.87 -7.66
C ALA A 270 13.51 -8.23 -7.81
N THR A 271 14.29 -8.11 -6.73
CA THR A 271 15.71 -8.50 -6.71
C THR A 271 15.90 -10.00 -6.90
N ASP A 272 15.13 -10.84 -6.20
CA ASP A 272 15.24 -12.30 -6.30
C ASP A 272 14.85 -12.80 -7.71
N LEU A 273 13.97 -12.08 -8.41
CA LEU A 273 13.60 -12.33 -9.81
C LEU A 273 14.63 -11.79 -10.83
N GLY A 274 15.74 -11.21 -10.37
CA GLY A 274 16.82 -10.71 -11.22
C GLY A 274 16.66 -9.27 -11.71
N TYR A 275 15.66 -8.53 -11.21
CA TYR A 275 15.39 -7.14 -11.62
C TYR A 275 15.99 -6.08 -10.68
N GLY A 276 16.86 -6.48 -9.74
CA GLY A 276 17.42 -5.60 -8.72
C GLY A 276 18.15 -4.34 -9.26
N PRO A 277 19.08 -4.46 -10.24
CA PRO A 277 19.75 -3.30 -10.81
C PRO A 277 18.78 -2.32 -11.49
N ALA A 278 17.81 -2.84 -12.24
CA ALA A 278 16.79 -2.02 -12.91
C ALA A 278 15.85 -1.35 -11.89
N LEU A 279 15.55 -2.02 -10.77
CA LEU A 279 14.80 -1.42 -9.67
C LEU A 279 15.58 -0.28 -9.01
N ARG A 280 16.88 -0.45 -8.79
CA ARG A 280 17.76 0.61 -8.27
C ARG A 280 17.73 1.86 -9.15
N ASP A 281 17.87 1.69 -10.46
CA ASP A 281 17.83 2.81 -11.40
C ASP A 281 16.46 3.52 -11.41
N TYR A 282 15.38 2.74 -11.34
CA TYR A 282 14.03 3.27 -11.16
C TYR A 282 13.92 4.11 -9.87
N LEU A 283 14.39 3.58 -8.73
CA LEU A 283 14.34 4.27 -7.44
C LEU A 283 15.14 5.57 -7.41
N ILE A 284 16.30 5.61 -8.08
CA ILE A 284 17.10 6.84 -8.24
C ILE A 284 16.27 7.87 -9.02
N GLY A 285 15.73 7.50 -10.18
CA GLY A 285 14.91 8.38 -11.00
C GLY A 285 13.67 8.90 -10.25
N SER A 286 12.95 8.01 -9.56
CA SER A 286 11.79 8.39 -8.75
C SER A 286 12.15 9.30 -7.59
N SER A 287 13.30 9.10 -6.93
CA SER A 287 13.70 9.98 -5.81
C SER A 287 13.92 11.43 -6.25
N VAL A 288 14.38 11.64 -7.48
CA VAL A 288 14.52 12.97 -8.08
C VAL A 288 13.15 13.56 -8.43
N GLU A 289 12.24 12.76 -8.98
CA GLU A 289 10.90 13.19 -9.37
C GLU A 289 10.00 13.56 -8.17
N TYR A 290 10.03 12.75 -7.10
CA TYR A 290 9.17 12.93 -5.93
C TYR A 290 9.80 13.77 -4.81
N GLY A 291 11.13 13.99 -4.84
CA GLY A 291 11.88 14.69 -3.79
C GLY A 291 11.57 14.16 -2.39
N GLY A 292 11.45 15.06 -1.40
CA GLY A 292 11.07 14.69 -0.02
C GLY A 292 9.63 14.17 0.15
N GLY A 293 8.85 14.01 -0.92
CA GLY A 293 7.54 13.34 -0.89
C GLY A 293 7.65 11.81 -0.92
N PHE A 294 8.78 11.27 -1.41
CA PHE A 294 9.02 9.82 -1.51
C PHE A 294 8.96 9.12 -0.14
N THR A 295 9.36 9.82 0.93
CA THR A 295 9.44 9.30 2.30
C THR A 295 8.09 9.31 3.04
N ARG A 296 7.02 9.88 2.47
CA ARG A 296 5.70 9.98 3.12
C ARG A 296 5.02 8.62 3.30
N THR A 297 5.16 7.74 2.31
CA THR A 297 4.49 6.43 2.26
C THR A 297 5.47 5.28 2.05
N HIS A 298 6.69 5.58 1.61
CA HIS A 298 7.75 4.60 1.33
C HIS A 298 9.00 4.90 2.18
N PRO A 299 9.85 3.91 2.45
CA PRO A 299 11.19 4.19 2.96
C PRO A 299 11.99 5.01 1.94
N SER A 300 13.02 5.72 2.40
CA SER A 300 13.91 6.47 1.48
C SER A 300 14.49 5.58 0.38
N ALA A 301 14.64 6.12 -0.84
CA ALA A 301 15.20 5.38 -1.98
C ALA A 301 16.57 4.80 -1.65
N HIS A 302 17.43 5.57 -0.97
CA HIS A 302 18.75 5.10 -0.53
C HIS A 302 18.67 3.90 0.44
N ALA A 303 17.70 3.86 1.36
CA ALA A 303 17.51 2.71 2.25
C ALA A 303 17.05 1.46 1.50
N ARG A 304 16.19 1.63 0.49
CA ARG A 304 15.72 0.55 -0.39
C ARG A 304 16.86 0.01 -1.26
N ILE A 305 17.58 0.88 -1.96
CA ILE A 305 18.74 0.54 -2.80
C ILE A 305 19.80 -0.24 -2.01
N ARG A 306 20.22 0.26 -0.84
CA ARG A 306 21.22 -0.41 0.01
C ARG A 306 20.77 -1.82 0.44
N ARG A 307 19.46 -2.05 0.56
CA ARG A 307 18.92 -3.35 0.93
C ARG A 307 18.87 -4.31 -0.26
N SER A 308 18.47 -3.82 -1.44
CA SER A 308 18.52 -4.58 -2.70
C SER A 308 19.95 -5.00 -3.04
N GLU A 309 20.92 -4.08 -2.99
CA GLU A 309 22.35 -4.38 -3.27
C GLU A 309 22.89 -5.47 -2.33
N ARG A 310 22.58 -5.41 -1.03
CA ARG A 310 22.97 -6.47 -0.08
C ARG A 310 22.33 -7.81 -0.40
N ARG A 311 21.12 -7.83 -0.95
CA ARG A 311 20.44 -9.06 -1.35
C ARG A 311 21.05 -9.63 -2.63
N GLU A 312 21.37 -8.79 -3.61
CA GLU A 312 22.06 -9.20 -4.84
C GLU A 312 23.37 -9.91 -4.54
N HIS A 313 24.18 -9.39 -3.62
CA HIS A 313 25.41 -10.04 -3.18
C HIS A 313 25.21 -11.43 -2.55
N LEU A 314 24.03 -11.71 -1.97
CA LEU A 314 23.71 -13.00 -1.35
C LEU A 314 23.16 -14.03 -2.35
N VAL A 315 22.56 -13.58 -3.45
CA VAL A 315 21.93 -14.45 -4.45
C VAL A 315 22.87 -14.73 -5.64
N GLY A 316 23.90 -13.90 -5.85
CA GLY A 316 24.83 -14.03 -6.98
C GLY A 316 24.22 -13.60 -8.32
N PRO A 317 25.05 -13.40 -9.36
CA PRO A 317 24.56 -13.04 -10.69
C PRO A 317 23.80 -14.22 -11.31
N GLY A 318 22.47 -14.13 -11.35
CA GLY A 318 21.60 -15.15 -11.96
C GLY A 318 20.39 -15.60 -11.14
N GLY A 319 20.16 -15.06 -9.93
CA GLY A 319 18.92 -15.30 -9.19
C GLY A 319 18.78 -16.71 -8.57
N GLN A 320 19.76 -17.60 -8.77
CA GLN A 320 19.73 -18.93 -8.18
C GLN A 320 20.23 -18.84 -6.73
N LEU A 321 19.29 -18.89 -5.79
CA LEU A 321 19.59 -19.21 -4.40
C LEU A 321 20.29 -20.60 -4.37
N PRO A 322 21.38 -20.77 -3.60
CA PRO A 322 22.01 -22.06 -3.42
C PRO A 322 21.08 -23.10 -2.81
#